data_AF-A0A831LKG8-F1
#
_entry.id   AF-A0A831LKG8-F1
#
_cell.length_a   1.000
_cell.length_b   1.000
_cell.length_c   1.000
_cell.angle_alpha   90.00
_cell.angle_beta   90.00
_cell.angle_gamma   90.00
#
_symmetry.space_group_name_H-M   'P 1'
#
loop_
_entity.id
_entity.type
_entity.pdbx_description
1 polymer ?
#
loop_
_entity_poly.entity_id
_entity_poly.type
_entity_poly.pdbx_seq_one_letter_code
_entity_poly.pdbx_strand_id
1 'polypeptide(L)'
;MCDLYWRLYEKGIPVLRGPSSFAKIVGCPALCECDVVIHISDVDHVDEKKCVWAIDDPAFIHRYVWIEGFPHVTLEDLEKLEGGSREIIKCILEKFRSGLRAP
;
A
#
# COMPACT_ATOMS: atom_id res chain seq x y z
N MET A 1 13.93 7.01 -0.34
CA MET A 1 14.10 5.56 -0.08
C MET A 1 13.13 5.18 1.03
N CYS A 2 12.54 3.98 1.03
CA CYS A 2 11.57 3.61 2.07
C CYS A 2 12.19 2.72 3.15
N ASP A 3 12.61 3.33 4.26
CA ASP A 3 13.29 2.62 5.34
C ASP A 3 12.35 1.69 6.12
N LEU A 4 11.05 2.00 6.18
CA LEU A 4 10.06 1.13 6.82
C LEU A 4 9.93 -0.21 6.10
N TYR A 5 9.93 -0.21 4.76
CA TYR A 5 9.86 -1.44 3.96
C TYR A 5 11.05 -2.36 4.26
N TRP A 6 12.28 -1.82 4.20
CA TRP A 6 13.48 -2.62 4.43
C TRP A 6 13.56 -3.16 5.85
N ARG A 7 13.21 -2.34 6.86
CA ARG A 7 13.17 -2.80 8.26
C ARG A 7 12.23 -3.98 8.47
N LEU A 8 11.06 -3.99 7.84
CA LEU A 8 10.10 -5.10 7.95
C LEU A 8 10.58 -6.33 7.17
N TYR A 9 11.12 -6.12 5.98
CA TYR A 9 11.69 -7.18 5.15
C TYR A 9 12.85 -7.91 5.87
N GLU A 10 13.76 -7.16 6.50
CA GLU A 10 14.89 -7.70 7.28
C GLU A 10 14.43 -8.45 8.54
N LYS A 11 13.27 -8.09 9.11
CA LYS A 11 12.61 -8.83 10.20
C LYS A 11 11.90 -10.11 9.71
N GLY A 12 11.89 -10.38 8.40
CA GLY A 12 11.20 -11.53 7.81
C GLY A 12 9.69 -11.36 7.68
N ILE A 13 9.17 -10.13 7.83
CA ILE A 13 7.74 -9.84 7.68
C ILE A 13 7.44 -9.66 6.18
N PRO A 14 6.51 -10.45 5.60
CA PRO A 14 6.04 -10.24 4.24
C PRO A 14 5.46 -8.83 4.07
N VAL A 15 6.08 -8.03 3.20
CA VAL A 15 5.77 -6.60 3.07
C VAL A 15 5.76 -6.16 1.61
N LEU A 16 4.77 -5.33 1.26
CA LEU A 16 4.72 -4.58 0.00
C LEU A 16 4.67 -3.08 0.27
N ARG A 17 4.95 -2.27 -0.75
CA ARG A 17 4.68 -0.83 -0.70
C ARG A 17 3.17 -0.56 -0.80
N GLY A 18 2.74 0.45 -0.06
CA GLY A 18 1.35 0.83 0.10
C GLY A 18 0.83 1.87 -0.90
N PRO A 19 -0.37 2.42 -0.63
CA PRO A 19 -1.10 3.32 -1.52
C PRO A 19 -0.42 4.67 -1.78
N SER A 20 0.56 5.13 -0.99
CA SER A 20 1.18 6.44 -1.18
C SER A 20 1.78 6.66 -2.58
N SER A 21 2.39 5.62 -3.17
CA SER A 21 2.94 5.72 -4.53
C SER A 21 1.83 5.93 -5.57
N PHE A 22 0.73 5.20 -5.44
CA PHE A 22 -0.44 5.38 -6.30
C PHE A 22 -1.05 6.77 -6.13
N ALA A 23 -1.24 7.21 -4.88
CA ALA A 23 -1.76 8.54 -4.57
C ALA A 23 -0.95 9.65 -5.25
N LYS A 24 0.38 9.56 -5.18
CA LYS A 24 1.29 10.50 -5.85
C LYS A 24 1.12 10.50 -7.37
N ILE A 25 1.00 9.32 -7.99
CA ILE A 25 0.83 9.17 -9.44
C ILE A 25 -0.46 9.86 -9.91
N VAL A 26 -1.56 9.73 -9.16
CA VAL A 26 -2.87 10.25 -9.57
C VAL A 26 -3.27 11.58 -8.94
N GLY A 27 -2.37 12.20 -8.16
CA GLY A 27 -2.59 13.47 -7.50
C GLY A 27 -3.62 13.42 -6.35
N CYS A 28 -3.73 12.27 -5.67
CA CYS A 28 -4.52 12.12 -4.44
C CYS A 28 -3.68 12.46 -3.20
N PRO A 29 -4.32 12.83 -2.08
CA PRO A 29 -3.62 13.00 -0.82
C PRO A 29 -2.99 11.68 -0.36
N ALA A 30 -1.83 11.76 0.30
CA ALA A 30 -1.15 10.64 0.92
C ALA A 30 -0.88 10.95 2.39
N LEU A 31 -0.98 9.94 3.26
CA LEU A 31 -0.73 10.10 4.70
C LEU A 31 0.77 10.14 5.02
N CYS A 32 1.55 9.36 4.28
CA CYS A 32 2.99 9.21 4.45
C CYS A 32 3.70 9.29 3.10
N GLU A 33 4.95 9.74 3.07
CA GLU A 33 5.77 9.66 1.84
C GLU A 33 6.10 8.20 1.48
N CYS A 34 6.30 7.37 2.50
CA CYS A 34 6.30 5.92 2.35
C CYS A 34 5.31 5.27 3.31
N ASP A 35 4.45 4.43 2.77
CA ASP A 35 3.66 3.46 3.50
C ASP A 35 3.89 2.05 2.96
N VAL A 36 3.47 1.08 3.75
CA VAL A 36 3.64 -0.35 3.50
C VAL A 36 2.35 -1.10 3.76
N VAL A 37 2.22 -2.28 3.15
CA VAL A 37 1.16 -3.24 3.42
C VAL A 37 1.77 -4.51 3.99
N ILE A 38 1.19 -4.99 5.08
CA ILE A 38 1.52 -6.28 5.71
C ILE A 38 0.25 -7.07 5.99
N HIS A 39 0.41 -8.36 6.28
CA HIS A 39 -0.71 -9.18 6.73
C HIS A 39 -1.18 -8.73 8.12
N ILE A 40 -2.49 -8.83 8.40
CA ILE A 40 -3.09 -8.40 9.67
C ILE A 40 -2.47 -9.09 10.91
N SER A 41 -2.03 -10.34 10.77
CA SER A 41 -1.36 -11.09 11.84
C SER A 41 0.00 -10.50 12.25
N ASP A 42 0.62 -9.71 11.38
CA ASP A 42 1.96 -9.16 11.60
C ASP A 42 1.93 -7.77 12.20
N VAL A 43 0.75 -7.15 12.32
CA VAL A 43 0.57 -5.78 12.80
C VAL A 43 1.15 -5.57 14.19
N ASP A 44 1.04 -6.56 15.09
CA ASP A 44 1.56 -6.46 16.46
C ASP A 44 3.09 -6.63 16.55
N HIS A 45 3.73 -7.06 15.48
CA HIS A 45 5.19 -7.13 15.37
C HIS A 45 5.82 -5.82 14.86
N VAL A 46 4.99 -4.79 14.59
CA VAL A 46 5.44 -3.49 14.08
C VAL A 46 5.37 -2.40 15.15
N ASP A 47 6.52 -1.82 15.45
CA ASP A 47 6.70 -0.80 16.48
C ASP A 47 5.99 0.53 16.12
N GLU A 48 5.99 0.92 14.84
CA GLU A 48 5.38 2.16 14.34
C GLU A 48 4.30 1.87 13.30
N LYS A 49 3.03 2.00 13.70
CA LYS A 49 1.87 1.62 12.88
C LYS A 49 1.32 2.75 11.99
N LYS A 50 1.86 3.97 12.09
CA LYS A 50 1.30 5.17 11.43
C LYS A 50 1.23 5.06 9.89
N CYS A 51 2.23 4.42 9.28
CA CYS A 51 2.35 4.27 7.83
C CYS A 51 2.21 2.81 7.39
N VAL A 52 1.46 2.02 8.16
CA VAL A 52 1.25 0.59 7.92
C VAL A 52 -0.22 0.37 7.63
N TRP A 53 -0.48 -0.25 6.49
CA TRP A 53 -1.78 -0.78 6.12
C TRP A 53 -1.79 -2.28 6.36
N ALA A 54 -2.92 -2.80 6.81
CA ALA A 54 -3.12 -4.22 7.03
C ALA A 54 -3.99 -4.81 5.91
N ILE A 55 -3.78 -6.08 5.59
CA ILE A 55 -4.64 -6.86 4.70
C ILE A 55 -4.87 -8.25 5.28
N ASP A 56 -6.10 -8.74 5.24
CA ASP A 56 -6.48 -10.11 5.65
C ASP A 56 -6.52 -11.05 4.43
N ASP A 57 -5.44 -11.03 3.64
CA ASP A 57 -5.24 -11.93 2.50
C ASP A 57 -3.75 -12.24 2.39
N PRO A 58 -3.27 -13.40 2.84
CA PRO A 58 -1.84 -13.72 2.85
C PRO A 58 -1.23 -13.85 1.46
N ALA A 59 -2.05 -14.06 0.42
CA ALA A 59 -1.55 -14.21 -0.96
C ALA A 59 -1.20 -12.86 -1.62
N PHE A 60 -1.48 -11.71 -0.97
CA PHE A 60 -1.17 -10.38 -1.49
C PHE A 60 0.30 -10.22 -1.88
N ILE A 61 1.22 -10.82 -1.11
CA ILE A 61 2.67 -10.77 -1.32
C ILE A 61 3.11 -11.43 -2.64
N HIS A 62 2.25 -12.22 -3.28
CA HIS A 62 2.54 -12.88 -4.55
C HIS A 62 1.90 -12.20 -5.76
N ARG A 63 1.05 -11.18 -5.56
CA ARG A 63 0.31 -10.51 -6.63
C ARG A 63 0.84 -9.12 -6.97
N TYR A 64 1.98 -8.72 -6.41
CA TYR A 64 2.48 -7.35 -6.49
C TYR A 64 2.72 -6.82 -7.92
N VAL A 65 2.69 -5.50 -8.04
CA VAL A 65 3.10 -4.77 -9.25
C VAL A 65 4.40 -4.01 -8.98
N TRP A 66 5.26 -3.87 -9.99
CA TRP A 66 6.50 -3.10 -9.87
C TRP A 66 6.26 -1.62 -10.18
N ILE A 67 6.57 -0.74 -9.25
CA ILE A 67 6.55 0.73 -9.43
C ILE A 67 7.86 1.27 -8.86
N GLU A 68 8.59 2.06 -9.66
CA GLU A 68 9.87 2.68 -9.24
C GLU A 68 10.88 1.70 -8.61
N GLY A 69 10.89 0.44 -9.07
CA GLY A 69 11.80 -0.60 -8.57
C GLY A 69 11.41 -1.24 -7.24
N PHE A 70 10.21 -0.99 -6.72
CA PHE A 70 9.68 -1.65 -5.52
C PHE A 70 8.40 -2.45 -5.83
N PRO A 71 8.17 -3.57 -5.13
CA PRO A 71 6.92 -4.31 -5.25
C PRO A 71 5.82 -3.61 -4.43
N HIS A 72 4.70 -3.31 -5.09
CA HIS A 72 3.56 -2.60 -4.54
C HIS A 72 2.33 -3.52 -4.52
N VAL A 73 1.44 -3.27 -3.57
CA VAL A 73 0.09 -3.85 -3.56
C VAL A 73 -0.65 -3.53 -4.87
N THR A 74 -1.51 -4.41 -5.35
CA THR A 74 -2.27 -4.16 -6.59
C THR A 74 -3.41 -3.17 -6.36
N LEU A 75 -3.95 -2.60 -7.45
CA LEU A 75 -5.14 -1.76 -7.37
C LEU A 75 -6.35 -2.51 -6.82
N GLU A 76 -6.50 -3.80 -7.16
CA GLU A 76 -7.57 -4.66 -6.64
C GLU A 76 -7.45 -4.89 -5.14
N ASP A 77 -6.22 -5.04 -4.64
CA ASP A 77 -5.97 -5.27 -3.22
C ASP A 77 -6.05 -3.99 -2.38
N LEU A 78 -5.97 -2.80 -3.00
CA LEU A 78 -6.21 -1.52 -2.30
C LEU A 78 -7.57 -1.46 -1.61
N GLU A 79 -8.61 -2.05 -2.22
CA GLU A 79 -9.98 -2.08 -1.66
C GLU A 79 -10.10 -2.90 -0.38
N LYS A 80 -9.15 -3.82 -0.15
CA LYS A 80 -9.13 -4.73 0.99
C LYS A 80 -8.31 -4.19 2.17
N LEU A 81 -7.63 -3.06 1.98
CA LEU A 81 -6.75 -2.52 3.00
C LEU A 81 -7.51 -1.98 4.21
N GLU A 82 -6.98 -2.27 5.38
CA GLU A 82 -7.42 -1.75 6.66
C GLU A 82 -6.37 -0.83 7.26
N GLY A 83 -6.83 0.09 8.12
CA GLY A 83 -6.01 1.19 8.65
C GLY A 83 -6.06 2.44 7.76
N GLY A 84 -5.25 3.44 8.11
CA GLY A 84 -5.15 4.70 7.38
C GLY A 84 -6.48 5.45 7.20
N SER A 85 -6.58 6.19 6.09
CA SER A 85 -7.78 6.95 5.69
C SER A 85 -8.40 6.31 4.45
N ARG A 86 -9.65 5.82 4.56
CA ARG A 86 -10.36 5.20 3.43
C ARG A 86 -10.62 6.18 2.29
N GLU A 87 -10.64 7.48 2.59
CA GLU A 87 -10.79 8.57 1.62
C GLU A 87 -9.62 8.60 0.64
N ILE A 88 -8.41 8.25 1.08
CA ILE A 88 -7.22 8.13 0.20
C ILE A 88 -7.44 7.02 -0.82
N ILE A 89 -7.80 5.82 -0.35
CA ILE A 89 -8.07 4.66 -1.21
C ILE A 89 -9.17 4.97 -2.22
N LYS A 90 -10.27 5.57 -1.74
CA LYS A 90 -11.39 5.98 -2.60
C LYS A 90 -10.93 6.95 -3.70
N CYS A 91 -10.16 7.99 -3.35
CA CYS A 91 -9.62 8.92 -4.33
C CYS A 91 -8.77 8.22 -5.39
N ILE A 92 -7.86 7.33 -4.96
CA ILE A 92 -6.98 6.59 -5.87
C ILE A 92 -7.81 5.79 -6.88
N LEU A 93 -8.74 4.98 -6.39
CA LEU A 93 -9.57 4.11 -7.23
C LEU A 93 -10.48 4.91 -8.17
N GLU A 94 -11.05 6.02 -7.72
CA GLU A 94 -11.85 6.92 -8.56
C GLU A 94 -11.01 7.54 -9.68
N LYS A 95 -9.79 7.99 -9.37
CA LYS A 95 -8.89 8.56 -10.39
C LYS A 95 -8.49 7.54 -11.43
N PHE A 96 -8.07 6.33 -11.03
CA PHE A 96 -7.74 5.26 -11.99
C PHE A 96 -8.95 4.87 -12.85
N ARG A 97 -10.15 4.74 -12.25
CA ARG A 97 -11.39 4.44 -12.99
C ARG A 97 -11.76 5.55 -13.97
N SER A 98 -11.55 6.81 -13.61
CA SER A 98 -11.81 7.97 -14.48
C SER A 98 -10.77 8.14 -15.59
N GLY A 99 -9.50 7.83 -15.31
CA GLY A 99 -8.40 7.88 -16.29
C GLY A 99 -8.53 6.82 -17.38
N LEU A 100 -9.10 5.65 -17.04
CA LEU A 100 -9.52 4.61 -18.00
C LEU A 100 -10.70 5.04 -18.90
N ARG A 101 -11.34 6.17 -18.61
CA ARG A 101 -12.46 6.74 -19.39
C ARG A 101 -12.07 7.97 -20.20
N ALA A 102 -10.77 8.28 -20.35
CA ALA A 102 -10.34 9.26 -21.34
C ALA A 102 -10.63 8.72 -22.76
N PRO A 103 -11.15 9.56 -23.68
CA PRO A 103 -11.68 9.15 -24.99
C PRO A 103 -10.64 8.57 -25.95
#